data_AF-A0A9E4JJG3-F1
#
_entry.id   AF-A0A9E4JJG3-F1
#
_cell.length_a   1.000
_cell.length_b   1.000
_cell.length_c   1.000
_cell.angle_alpha   90.00
_cell.angle_beta   90.00
_cell.angle_gamma   90.00
#
_symmetry.space_group_name_H-M   'P 1'
#
loop_
_entity.id
_entity.type
_entity.pdbx_description
1 polymer ?
#
loop_
_entity_poly.entity_id
_entity_poly.type
_entity_poly.pdbx_seq_one_letter_code
_entity_poly.pdbx_strand_id
1 'polypeptide(L)'
;MDEQRVQAYLSLIQQLLNCASGEEVAILSAHPELVDEGLVQVMRAEAEKMAERGEGNAGWVRNFAGKIAGVNYSLPRLQTNFFYILEHLSLR
;
A
#
# COMPACT_ATOMS: atom_id res chain seq x y z
N MET A 1 -0.17 17.79 -1.33
CA MET A 1 0.68 16.61 -1.09
C MET A 1 2.11 17.05 -1.33
N ASP A 2 3.04 16.72 -0.44
CA ASP A 2 4.45 17.12 -0.56
C ASP A 2 5.17 16.24 -1.61
N GLU A 3 6.08 16.82 -2.40
CA GLU A 3 6.85 16.08 -3.42
C GLU A 3 7.67 14.93 -2.82
N GLN A 4 8.25 15.12 -1.62
CA GLN A 4 8.99 14.07 -0.91
C GLN A 4 8.06 12.91 -0.55
N ARG A 5 6.83 13.24 -0.16
CA ARG A 5 5.81 12.25 0.20
C ARG A 5 5.37 11.44 -1.01
N VAL A 6 5.16 12.11 -2.15
CA VAL A 6 4.88 11.45 -3.43
C VAL A 6 6.02 10.52 -3.83
N GLN A 7 7.27 10.96 -3.71
CA GLN A 7 8.44 10.14 -4.03
C GLN A 7 8.55 8.90 -3.13
N ALA A 8 8.23 9.03 -1.84
CA ALA A 8 8.19 7.90 -0.92
C ALA A 8 7.12 6.87 -1.34
N TYR A 9 5.92 7.32 -1.73
CA TYR A 9 4.89 6.41 -2.26
C TYR A 9 5.34 5.72 -3.55
N LEU A 10 5.96 6.44 -4.49
CA LEU A 10 6.46 5.85 -5.73
C LEU A 10 7.54 4.78 -5.45
N SER A 11 8.45 5.04 -4.52
CA SER A 11 9.45 4.05 -4.09
C SER A 11 8.80 2.81 -3.48
N LEU A 12 7.80 2.99 -2.61
CA LEU A 12 7.07 1.88 -2.01
C LEU A 12 6.32 1.05 -3.07
N ILE A 13 5.66 1.69 -4.03
CA ILE A 13 4.98 1.01 -5.14
C ILE A 13 5.98 0.20 -5.96
N GLN A 14 7.17 0.74 -6.24
CA GLN A 14 8.19 0.03 -6.98
C GLN A 14 8.72 -1.20 -6.22
N GLN A 15 8.87 -1.11 -4.90
CA GLN A 15 9.23 -2.25 -4.06
C GLN A 15 8.15 -3.34 -4.10
N LEU A 16 6.89 -2.94 -3.97
CA LEU A 16 5.74 -3.84 -4.06
C LEU A 16 5.65 -4.56 -5.42
N LEU A 17 5.96 -3.87 -6.51
CA LEU A 17 6.00 -4.46 -7.86
C LEU A 17 7.13 -5.46 -8.07
N ASN A 18 8.22 -5.34 -7.33
CA ASN A 18 9.42 -6.18 -7.47
C ASN A 18 9.52 -7.28 -6.41
N CYS A 19 8.65 -7.28 -5.41
CA CYS A 19 8.69 -8.26 -4.32
C CYS A 19 8.15 -9.62 -4.74
N ALA A 20 8.48 -10.65 -3.97
CA ALA A 20 7.87 -11.96 -4.16
C ALA A 20 6.42 -11.94 -3.67
N SER A 21 5.57 -12.77 -4.29
CA SER A 21 4.18 -12.90 -3.83
C SER A 21 4.13 -13.36 -2.37
N GLY A 22 3.40 -12.61 -1.54
CA GLY A 22 3.30 -12.83 -0.10
C GLY A 22 4.14 -11.87 0.75
N GLU A 23 5.07 -11.13 0.16
CA GLU A 23 5.91 -10.16 0.88
C GLU A 23 5.27 -8.77 0.98
N GLU A 24 4.17 -8.51 0.27
CA GLU A 24 3.56 -7.19 0.18
C GLU A 24 3.15 -6.67 1.57
N VAL A 25 2.63 -7.54 2.43
CA VAL A 25 2.21 -7.18 3.79
C VAL A 25 3.41 -6.80 4.65
N ALA A 26 4.54 -7.51 4.53
CA ALA A 26 5.75 -7.21 5.28
C ALA A 26 6.34 -5.85 4.87
N ILE A 27 6.36 -5.57 3.56
CA ILE A 27 6.80 -4.29 3.00
C ILE A 27 5.92 -3.14 3.50
N LEU A 28 4.59 -3.28 3.43
CA LEU A 28 3.67 -2.26 3.95
C LEU A 28 3.82 -2.07 5.47
N SER A 29 4.04 -3.15 6.22
CA SER A 29 4.20 -3.10 7.68
C SER A 29 5.51 -2.45 8.13
N ALA A 30 6.52 -2.42 7.25
CA ALA A 30 7.77 -1.69 7.49
C ALA A 30 7.61 -0.17 7.28
N HIS A 31 6.56 0.26 6.60
CA HIS A 31 6.27 1.65 6.27
C HIS A 31 4.84 2.08 6.65
N PRO A 32 4.40 1.84 7.90
CA PRO A 32 3.00 2.08 8.30
C PRO A 32 2.59 3.55 8.14
N GLU A 33 3.53 4.48 8.25
CA GLU A 33 3.31 5.90 8.01
C GLU A 33 2.92 6.18 6.57
N LEU A 34 3.34 5.37 5.59
CA LEU A 34 3.00 5.54 4.17
C LEU A 34 1.65 4.91 3.80
N VAL A 35 1.07 4.07 4.64
CA VAL A 35 -0.18 3.36 4.34
C VAL A 35 -1.39 4.25 4.65
N ASP A 36 -1.64 5.21 3.77
CA ASP A 36 -2.72 6.18 3.90
C ASP A 36 -3.49 6.41 2.58
N GLU A 37 -4.39 7.39 2.59
CA GLU A 37 -5.17 7.75 1.40
C GLU A 37 -4.31 8.33 0.26
N GLY A 38 -3.17 8.94 0.58
CA GLY A 38 -2.22 9.48 -0.38
C GLY A 38 -1.56 8.36 -1.18
N LEU A 39 -1.15 7.27 -0.52
CA LEU A 39 -0.65 6.08 -1.21
C LEU A 39 -1.67 5.52 -2.19
N VAL A 40 -2.94 5.39 -1.77
CA VAL A 40 -4.03 4.89 -2.65
C VAL A 40 -4.19 5.77 -3.88
N GLN A 41 -4.13 7.11 -3.72
CA GLN A 41 -4.23 8.05 -4.84
C GLN A 41 -3.06 7.89 -5.82
N VAL A 42 -1.83 7.81 -5.31
CA VAL A 42 -0.64 7.66 -6.17
C VAL A 42 -0.63 6.31 -6.87
N MET A 43 -1.05 5.23 -6.21
CA MET A 43 -1.18 3.91 -6.85
C MET A 43 -2.17 3.92 -8.01
N ARG A 44 -3.32 4.59 -7.87
CA ARG A 44 -4.31 4.69 -8.96
C ARG A 44 -3.74 5.48 -10.15
N ALA A 45 -3.10 6.61 -9.87
CA ALA A 45 -2.47 7.42 -10.91
C ALA A 45 -1.36 6.65 -11.64
N GLU A 46 -0.53 5.90 -10.92
CA GLU A 46 0.52 5.10 -11.56
C GLU A 46 -0.07 3.94 -12.36
N ALA A 47 -1.11 3.27 -11.86
CA ALA A 47 -1.81 2.23 -12.61
C ALA A 47 -2.42 2.75 -13.93
N GLU A 48 -2.95 3.98 -13.94
CA GLU A 48 -3.46 4.63 -15.16
C GLU A 48 -2.33 4.88 -16.17
N LYS A 49 -1.23 5.49 -15.73
CA LYS A 49 -0.06 5.72 -16.58
C LYS A 49 0.54 4.41 -17.11
N MET A 50 0.61 3.38 -16.28
CA MET A 50 1.06 2.04 -16.67
C MET A 50 0.12 1.44 -17.74
N ALA A 51 -1.20 1.62 -17.60
CA ALA A 51 -2.17 1.15 -18.58
C ALA A 51 -2.02 1.89 -19.92
N GLU A 52 -1.79 3.20 -19.90
CA GLU A 52 -1.50 4.00 -21.11
C GLU A 52 -0.22 3.53 -21.82
N ARG A 53 0.79 3.12 -21.05
CA ARG A 53 2.05 2.55 -21.56
C ARG A 53 1.94 1.07 -21.96
N GLY A 54 0.80 0.41 -21.72
CA GLY A 54 0.61 -1.00 -22.02
C GLY A 54 1.34 -1.96 -21.07
N GLU A 55 1.67 -1.53 -19.85
CA GLU A 55 2.36 -2.35 -18.85
C GLU A 55 1.40 -3.36 -18.20
N GLY A 56 1.81 -4.63 -18.14
CA GLY A 56 0.97 -5.73 -17.62
C GLY A 56 0.60 -5.62 -16.14
N ASN A 57 1.38 -4.87 -15.36
CA ASN A 57 1.18 -4.74 -13.91
C ASN A 57 0.14 -3.67 -13.52
N ALA A 58 -0.36 -2.88 -14.48
CA ALA A 58 -1.34 -1.83 -14.22
C ALA A 58 -2.58 -2.32 -13.46
N GLY A 59 -3.14 -3.46 -13.88
CA GLY A 59 -4.31 -4.06 -13.24
C GLY A 59 -4.03 -4.50 -11.80
N TRP A 60 -2.82 -5.01 -11.54
CA TRP A 60 -2.40 -5.43 -10.21
C TRP A 60 -2.32 -4.23 -9.26
N VAL A 61 -1.65 -3.14 -9.66
CA VAL A 61 -1.51 -1.92 -8.85
C VAL A 61 -2.89 -1.33 -8.52
N ARG A 62 -3.78 -1.23 -9.52
CA ARG A 62 -5.15 -0.72 -9.31
C ARG A 62 -5.93 -1.57 -8.31
N ASN A 63 -5.87 -2.90 -8.44
CA ASN A 63 -6.57 -3.82 -7.54
C ASN A 63 -6.00 -3.76 -6.12
N PHE A 64 -4.68 -3.67 -5.99
CA PHE A 64 -4.01 -3.59 -4.69
C PHE A 64 -4.35 -2.27 -3.97
N ALA A 65 -4.40 -1.15 -4.69
CA ALA A 65 -4.89 0.12 -4.15
C ALA A 65 -6.32 0.02 -3.62
N GLY A 66 -7.19 -0.74 -4.31
CA GLY A 66 -8.54 -1.04 -3.86
C GLY A 66 -8.59 -1.82 -2.54
N LYS A 67 -7.68 -2.79 -2.35
CA LYS A 67 -7.56 -3.55 -1.10
C LYS A 67 -7.15 -2.65 0.07
N ILE A 68 -6.12 -1.82 -0.12
CA ILE A 68 -5.66 -0.86 0.91
C ILE A 68 -6.78 0.11 1.29
N ALA A 69 -7.48 0.66 0.28
CA ALA A 69 -8.61 1.54 0.49
C ALA A 69 -9.73 0.85 1.29
N GLY A 70 -10.11 -0.37 0.91
CA GLY A 70 -11.15 -1.14 1.60
C GLY A 70 -10.84 -1.39 3.08
N VAL A 71 -9.58 -1.67 3.41
CA VAL A 71 -9.12 -1.81 4.80
C VAL A 71 -9.22 -0.48 5.55
N ASN A 72 -8.77 0.62 4.96
CA ASN A 72 -8.81 1.95 5.58
C ASN A 72 -10.23 2.50 5.78
N TYR A 73 -11.18 2.19 4.88
CA TYR A 73 -12.59 2.58 5.04
C TYR A 73 -13.36 1.68 6.02
N SER A 74 -12.95 0.42 6.19
CA SER A 74 -13.55 -0.51 7.16
C SER A 74 -13.06 -0.28 8.59
N LEU A 75 -11.92 0.39 8.75
CA LEU A 75 -11.32 0.77 10.02
C LEU A 75 -10.93 2.26 9.94
N PRO A 76 -11.86 3.21 10.16
CA PRO A 76 -11.54 4.63 10.11
C PRO A 76 -10.48 4.93 11.15
N ARG A 77 -9.22 5.09 10.71
CA ARG A 77 -7.98 5.36 11.47
C ARG A 77 -8.17 5.44 12.98
N LEU A 78 -8.53 4.32 13.61
CA LEU A 78 -8.15 4.12 15.00
C LEU A 78 -6.65 3.89 14.90
N GLN A 79 -5.88 4.76 15.54
CA GLN A 79 -4.51 4.47 15.97
C GLN A 79 -4.49 3.11 16.66
N THR A 80 -4.40 2.04 15.90
CA THR A 80 -4.34 0.69 16.46
C THR A 80 -3.38 -0.08 15.59
N ASN A 81 -2.09 0.24 15.75
CA ASN A 81 -1.24 -0.72 16.42
C ASN A 81 -1.50 -2.16 15.90
N PHE A 82 -1.39 -2.37 14.59
CA PHE A 82 -1.51 -3.70 13.98
C PHE A 82 -0.45 -4.64 14.57
N PHE A 83 0.65 -4.03 15.04
CA PHE A 83 1.69 -4.65 15.87
C PHE A 83 1.16 -5.21 17.20
N TYR A 84 0.27 -4.50 17.93
CA TYR A 84 -0.28 -4.95 19.22
C TYR A 84 -1.24 -6.14 19.09
N ILE A 85 -1.96 -6.24 17.97
CA ILE A 85 -2.92 -7.34 17.78
C ILE A 85 -2.17 -8.64 17.47
N LEU A 86 -1.11 -8.61 16.66
CA LEU A 86 -0.29 -9.80 16.38
C LEU A 86 0.58 -10.23 17.58
N GLU A 87 1.12 -9.27 18.35
CA GLU A 87 1.94 -9.59 19.53
C GLU A 87 1.10 -10.20 20.67
N HIS A 88 -0.17 -9.81 20.82
CA HIS A 88 -1.06 -10.36 21.85
C HIS A 88 -1.84 -11.62 21.43
N LEU A 89 -1.95 -11.93 20.13
CA LEU A 89 -2.58 -13.18 19.65
C LEU A 89 -1.63 -14.39 19.62
N SER A 90 -0.31 -14.19 19.76
CA SER A 90 0.67 -15.30 19.85
C SER A 90 0.95 -15.78 21.28
N LEU A 91 0.25 -15.25 22.30
CA LEU A 91 0.44 -15.56 23.72
C LEU A 91 -0.71 -16.36 24.37
N ARG A 92 -1.47 -17.13 23.59
CA ARG A 92 -2.38 -18.16 24.12
C ARG A 92 -2.14 -19.52 23.50
#